data_AF-A0A6N9VBH2-F1
#
_entry.id   AF-A0A6N9VBH2-F1
#
_cell.length_a   1.000
_cell.length_b   1.000
_cell.length_c   1.000
_cell.angle_alpha   90.00
_cell.angle_beta   90.00
_cell.angle_gamma   90.00
#
_symmetry.space_group_name_H-M   'P 1'
#
loop_
_entity.id
_entity.type
_entity.pdbx_description
1 polymer ?
#
loop_
_entity_poly.entity_id
_entity_poly.type
_entity_poly.pdbx_seq_one_letter_code
_entity_poly.pdbx_strand_id
1 'polypeptide(L)' 'QLDPASGTPYPVVVEINRLLSADEDPWGAVDWWLGPNVWLDAAPARLLGTGVDHALLSAARAEIPEW' A
#
# COMPACT_ATOMS: atom_id res chain seq x y z
N GLN A 1 -5.38 7.68 -3.81
CA GLN A 1 -4.24 7.54 -2.88
C GLN A 1 -3.47 8.85 -2.70
N LEU A 2 -4.13 10.00 -2.89
CA LEU A 2 -3.53 11.31 -2.68
C LEU A 2 -3.96 11.82 -1.30
N ASP A 3 -3.10 12.58 -0.65
CA ASP A 3 -3.49 13.37 0.52
C ASP A 3 -4.50 14.44 0.08
N PRO A 4 -5.71 14.50 0.66
CA PRO A 4 -6.70 15.48 0.28
C PRO A 4 -6.27 16.93 0.56
N ALA A 5 -5.33 17.17 1.48
CA ALA A 5 -4.85 18.51 1.78
C ALA A 5 -3.85 19.03 0.73
N SER A 6 -2.87 18.21 0.34
CA SER A 6 -1.84 18.62 -0.64
C SER A 6 -2.17 18.29 -2.10
N GLY A 7 -3.07 17.32 -2.34
CA GLY A 7 -3.30 16.73 -3.66
C GLY A 7 -2.14 15.87 -4.17
N THR A 8 -1.12 15.62 -3.35
CA THR A 8 0.05 14.79 -3.70
C THR A 8 -0.14 13.36 -3.22
N PRO A 9 0.51 12.35 -3.83
CA PRO A 9 0.50 11.00 -3.29
C PRO A 9 0.98 10.97 -1.84
N TYR A 10 0.33 10.14 -1.01
CA TYR A 10 0.89 9.84 0.32
C TYR A 10 2.30 9.26 0.16
N PRO A 11 3.30 9.69 0.95
CA PRO A 11 4.64 9.12 0.88
C PRO A 11 4.66 7.59 1.01
N VAL A 12 3.84 7.04 1.91
CA VAL A 12 3.68 5.59 2.11
C VAL A 12 3.17 4.86 0.86
N VAL A 13 2.33 5.51 0.04
CA VAL A 13 1.83 4.93 -1.22
C VAL A 13 2.95 4.80 -2.24
N VAL A 14 3.80 5.83 -2.34
CA VAL A 14 4.95 5.82 -3.25
C VAL A 14 5.93 4.73 -2.85
N GLU A 15 6.18 4.55 -1.55
CA GLU A 15 7.08 3.51 -1.05
C GLU A 15 6.52 2.11 -1.30
N ILE A 16 5.25 1.87 -0.95
CA ILE A 16 4.61 0.57 -1.14
C ILE A 16 4.52 0.20 -2.63
N ASN A 17 4.18 1.15 -3.51
CA ASN A 17 4.13 0.87 -4.94
C ASN A 17 5.51 0.48 -5.51
N ARG A 18 6.61 0.96 -4.92
CA ARG A 18 7.96 0.49 -5.27
C ARG A 18 8.25 -0.89 -4.71
N LEU A 19 7.81 -1.19 -3.48
CA LEU A 19 7.98 -2.51 -2.86
C LEU A 19 7.22 -3.60 -3.63
N LEU A 20 6.05 -3.27 -4.15
CA LEU A 20 5.20 -4.18 -4.93
C LEU A 20 5.55 -4.20 -6.43
N SER A 21 6.62 -3.53 -6.87
CA SER A 21 6.98 -3.39 -8.29
C SER A 21 5.78 -2.98 -9.16
N ALA A 22 5.02 -1.97 -8.75
CA ALA A 22 3.76 -1.59 -9.42
C ALA A 22 3.96 -1.09 -10.86
N ASP A 23 5.18 -0.75 -11.26
CA ASP A 23 5.54 -0.46 -12.65
C ASP A 23 5.64 -1.72 -13.52
N GLU A 24 5.96 -2.86 -12.92
CA GLU A 24 6.06 -4.17 -13.58
C GLU A 24 4.74 -4.97 -13.47
N ASP A 25 4.11 -4.97 -12.29
CA ASP A 25 2.81 -5.58 -12.02
C ASP A 25 1.79 -4.57 -11.43
N PRO A 26 1.23 -3.69 -12.28
CA PRO A 26 0.24 -2.72 -11.83
C PRO A 26 -1.07 -3.37 -11.36
N TRP A 27 -1.41 -4.57 -11.85
CA TRP A 27 -2.66 -5.24 -11.47
C TRP A 27 -2.54 -5.91 -10.11
N GLY A 28 -1.40 -6.55 -9.81
CA GLY A 28 -1.10 -7.06 -8.47
C GLY A 28 -1.08 -5.93 -7.43
N ALA A 29 -0.47 -4.78 -7.75
CA ALA A 29 -0.51 -3.63 -6.88
C ALA A 29 -1.94 -3.10 -6.65
N VAL A 30 -2.79 -3.05 -7.69
CA VAL A 30 -4.20 -2.65 -7.56
C VAL A 30 -4.99 -3.63 -6.69
N ASP A 31 -4.80 -4.93 -6.91
CA ASP A 31 -5.45 -5.97 -6.09
C ASP A 31 -5.06 -5.85 -4.62
N TRP A 32 -3.76 -5.67 -4.34
CA TRP A 32 -3.29 -5.45 -2.97
C TRP A 32 -3.92 -4.22 -2.34
N TRP A 33 -4.01 -3.09 -3.03
CA TRP A 33 -4.55 -1.85 -2.48
C TRP A 33 -6.06 -1.84 -2.26
N LEU A 34 -6.82 -2.45 -3.17
CA LEU A 34 -8.28 -2.36 -3.21
C LEU A 34 -8.97 -3.61 -2.64
N GLY A 35 -8.28 -4.75 -2.63
CA GLY A 35 -8.74 -6.01 -2.07
C GLY A 35 -8.60 -6.09 -0.55
N PRO A 36 -9.33 -7.01 0.12
CA PRO A 36 -9.18 -7.24 1.54
C PRO A 36 -7.80 -7.81 1.87
N ASN A 37 -7.06 -7.15 2.76
CA ASN A 37 -5.81 -7.66 3.30
C ASN A 37 -6.07 -8.29 4.68
N VAL A 38 -5.76 -9.59 4.84
CA VAL A 38 -6.08 -10.36 6.05
C VAL A 38 -5.32 -9.86 7.27
N TRP A 39 -4.08 -9.42 7.13
CA TRP A 39 -3.32 -8.88 8.25
C TRP A 39 -3.91 -7.53 8.70
N LEU A 40 -4.28 -6.68 7.76
CA LEU A 40 -4.79 -5.34 8.05
C LEU A 40 -6.28 -5.32 8.40
N ASP A 41 -6.98 -6.45 8.27
CA ASP A 41 -8.44 -6.60 8.41
C ASP A 41 -9.24 -5.54 7.62
N ALA A 42 -8.68 -5.09 6.50
CA ALA A 42 -9.22 -4.02 5.68
C ALA A 42 -8.59 -4.01 4.29
N ALA A 43 -9.22 -3.29 3.36
CA ALA A 43 -8.53 -2.88 2.15
C ALA A 43 -7.47 -1.81 2.48
N PRO A 44 -6.19 -1.97 2.10
CA PRO A 44 -5.12 -1.06 2.48
C PRO A 44 -5.39 0.40 2.13
N ALA A 45 -6.07 0.67 1.01
CA ALA A 45 -6.40 2.04 0.59
C ALA A 45 -7.32 2.77 1.57
N ARG A 46 -8.13 2.05 2.37
CA ARG A 46 -9.01 2.65 3.39
C ARG A 46 -8.27 3.14 4.63
N LEU A 47 -7.02 2.71 4.81
CA LEU A 47 -6.21 3.06 5.97
C LEU A 47 -5.32 4.29 5.74
N LEU A 48 -5.27 4.81 4.51
CA LEU A 48 -4.48 5.99 4.19
C LEU A 48 -4.95 7.22 4.99
N GLY A 49 -4.00 7.94 5.57
CA GLY A 49 -4.28 9.13 6.37
C GLY A 49 -4.80 8.85 7.79
N THR A 50 -4.86 7.59 8.22
CA THR A 50 -5.32 7.21 9.58
C THR A 50 -4.18 7.09 10.60
N GLY A 51 -2.92 7.29 10.17
CA GLY A 51 -1.73 7.22 11.05
C GLY A 51 -1.15 5.81 11.21
N VAL A 52 -1.60 4.83 10.42
CA VAL A 52 -1.14 3.42 10.47
C VAL A 52 -0.14 3.06 9.36
N ASP A 53 0.58 4.04 8.84
CA ASP A 53 1.52 3.87 7.72
C ASP A 53 2.57 2.78 7.97
N HIS A 54 3.02 2.62 9.22
CA HIS A 54 3.93 1.54 9.59
C HIS A 54 3.32 0.15 9.38
N ALA A 55 2.05 -0.05 9.70
CA ALA A 55 1.37 -1.33 9.50
C ALA A 55 1.20 -1.63 8.00
N LEU A 56 0.84 -0.61 7.20
CA LEU A 56 0.78 -0.70 5.74
C LEU A 56 2.12 -1.14 5.14
N LEU A 57 3.23 -0.55 5.59
CA LEU A 57 4.57 -0.92 5.14
C LEU A 57 4.97 -2.33 5.56
N SER A 58 4.66 -2.72 6.80
CA SER A 58 4.95 -4.08 7.27
C SER A 58 4.18 -5.13 6.46
N ALA A 59 2.90 -4.89 6.16
CA ALA A 59 2.11 -5.78 5.33
C ALA A 59 2.68 -5.88 3.91
N ALA A 60 3.03 -4.75 3.28
CA ALA A 60 3.61 -4.75 1.93
C ALA A 60 4.97 -5.49 1.87
N ARG A 61 5.82 -5.33 2.89
CA ARG A 61 7.11 -6.03 2.96
C ARG A 61 6.97 -7.55 3.06
N ALA A 62 5.88 -8.04 3.66
CA ALA A 62 5.63 -9.46 3.79
C ALA A 62 5.20 -10.13 2.47
N GLU A 63 4.83 -9.35 1.45
CA GLU A 63 4.59 -9.84 0.10
C GLU A 63 5.91 -10.13 -0.66
N ILE A 64 7.04 -9.61 -0.17
CA ILE A 64 8.34 -9.76 -0.82
C ILE A 64 8.97 -11.08 -0.37
N PRO A 65 9.25 -12.03 -1.28
CA PRO A 65 9.85 -13.30 -0.90
C PRO A 65 11.29 -13.10 -0.39
N GLU A 66 11.65 -13.81 0.68
CA GLU A 66 13.04 -13.93 1.16
C GLU A 66 13.76 -14.98 0.30
N TRP A 67 14.59 -14.57 -0.66
CA TRP A 67 15.47 -15.49 -1.40
C TRP A 67 16.93 -15.08 -1.31
#